data_AF-A0A662KEU8-F1
#
_entry.id   AF-A0A662KEU8-F1
#
_cell.length_a   1.000
_cell.length_b   1.000
_cell.length_c   1.000
_cell.angle_alpha   90.00
_cell.angle_beta   90.00
_cell.angle_gamma   90.00
#
_symmetry.space_group_name_H-M   'P 1'
#
loop_
_entity.id
_entity.type
_entity.pdbx_description
1 polymer ?
#
loop_
_entity_poly.entity_id
_entity_poly.type
_entity_poly.pdbx_seq_one_letter_code
_entity_poly.pdbx_strand_id
1 'polypeptide(L)'
;MARRRKLEKEKGYEFKIPEFDEKAFVRKEKRNTKVAFLSFCFALFIAGVSLFLWSGMSAPYRWPLILMFGVFMSPFLRYFMIKLNIDVSDFGKKEWAGTFFTYFLTWLMVFTILVNPPFYDDAPPHVELALLPCVQEPGGSIIIAAYIADNAGIREINLTIIEPGGGVIYPSYLKKGNIYIWNYSNPLNLIGDFKVKLTVEDVNNHVTKLERIFSYSKDAIKLIYPRNGTKVDSATPIRFYIDKNVSDKFLPICIVNNETINLTRSGNFYETSPIYEGWIPNSNVSIRVILKVRHCFNQCLNNTVVDSSFYTFSTENDPSIGSEEGPKAEVELPKPKRFTLIPGFDFLLLAVAIVIAMMMRKMYDRD
;
A
#
# COMPACT_ATOMS: atom_id res chain seq x y z
N MET A 1 40.22 -59.58 -9.45
CA MET A 1 38.79 -59.78 -9.81
C MET A 1 38.03 -58.50 -10.20
N ALA A 2 38.60 -57.28 -10.04
CA ALA A 2 37.92 -56.04 -10.45
C ALA A 2 37.88 -55.78 -11.98
N ARG A 3 38.78 -56.39 -12.77
CA ARG A 3 38.76 -56.27 -14.24
C ARG A 3 37.69 -57.13 -14.94
N ARG A 4 37.21 -58.24 -14.32
CA ARG A 4 36.15 -59.08 -14.92
C ARG A 4 34.75 -58.45 -14.79
N ARG A 5 34.45 -57.74 -13.70
CA ARG A 5 33.17 -57.01 -13.55
C ARG A 5 33.03 -55.79 -14.47
N LYS A 6 34.15 -55.18 -14.92
CA LYS A 6 34.13 -54.13 -15.94
C LYS A 6 33.94 -54.70 -17.35
N LEU A 7 34.54 -55.85 -17.66
CA LEU A 7 34.43 -56.46 -18.99
C LEU A 7 33.04 -57.02 -19.31
N GLU A 8 32.25 -57.44 -18.32
CA GLU A 8 30.85 -57.87 -18.55
C GLU A 8 29.92 -56.69 -18.86
N LYS A 9 30.25 -55.47 -18.42
CA LYS A 9 29.49 -54.25 -18.78
C LYS A 9 29.73 -53.80 -20.23
N GLU A 10 30.80 -54.25 -20.87
CA GLU A 10 31.17 -53.88 -22.25
C GLU A 10 30.72 -54.91 -23.30
N LYS A 11 30.23 -56.09 -22.89
CA LYS A 11 29.64 -57.06 -23.82
C LYS A 11 28.18 -56.73 -24.10
N GLY A 12 27.98 -55.85 -25.09
CA GLY A 12 26.83 -55.87 -25.99
C GLY A 12 25.46 -55.67 -25.35
N TYR A 13 25.24 -54.52 -24.71
CA TYR A 13 23.87 -54.00 -24.65
C TYR A 13 23.56 -53.38 -26.01
N GLU A 14 23.11 -54.20 -26.97
CA GLU A 14 22.47 -53.68 -28.18
C GLU A 14 21.19 -52.98 -27.74
N PHE A 15 21.22 -51.64 -27.71
CA PHE A 15 20.04 -50.82 -27.50
C PHE A 15 19.07 -51.07 -28.66
N LYS A 16 18.17 -52.04 -28.49
CA LYS A 16 17.06 -52.24 -29.40
C LYS A 16 16.05 -51.14 -29.11
N ILE A 17 15.81 -50.27 -30.10
CA ILE A 17 14.73 -49.28 -30.01
C ILE A 17 13.45 -50.09 -29.83
N PRO A 18 12.73 -49.95 -28.70
CA PRO A 18 11.51 -50.70 -28.49
C PRO A 18 10.52 -50.36 -29.60
N GLU A 19 9.89 -51.37 -30.19
CA GLU A 19 8.87 -51.15 -31.22
C GLU A 19 7.70 -50.37 -30.61
N PHE A 20 7.30 -49.30 -31.28
CA PHE A 20 6.20 -48.46 -30.85
C PHE A 20 4.87 -49.21 -31.02
N ASP A 21 4.24 -49.59 -29.91
CA ASP A 21 2.87 -50.12 -29.92
C ASP A 21 1.86 -48.97 -29.93
N GLU A 22 1.36 -48.64 -31.11
CA GLU A 22 0.35 -47.60 -31.32
C GLU A 22 -0.94 -47.88 -30.52
N LYS A 23 -1.38 -49.14 -30.42
CA LYS A 23 -2.64 -49.49 -29.72
C LYS A 23 -2.50 -49.35 -28.21
N ALA A 24 -1.35 -49.70 -27.65
CA ALA A 24 -1.06 -49.46 -26.24
C ALA A 24 -0.91 -47.96 -25.95
N PHE A 25 -0.23 -47.24 -26.84
CA PHE A 25 -0.06 -45.79 -26.74
C PHE A 25 -1.42 -45.07 -26.75
N VAL A 26 -2.29 -45.34 -27.73
CA VAL A 26 -3.62 -44.73 -27.83
C VAL A 26 -4.49 -45.04 -26.61
N ARG A 27 -4.44 -46.27 -26.09
CA ARG A 27 -5.16 -46.65 -24.87
C ARG A 27 -4.66 -45.88 -23.64
N LYS A 28 -3.34 -45.74 -23.50
CA LYS A 28 -2.70 -44.96 -22.43
C LYS A 28 -3.09 -43.49 -22.51
N GLU A 29 -3.01 -42.88 -23.69
CA GLU A 29 -3.38 -41.47 -23.87
C GLU A 29 -4.86 -41.24 -23.59
N LYS A 30 -5.75 -42.09 -24.12
CA LYS A 30 -7.20 -42.00 -23.83
C LYS A 30 -7.49 -42.13 -22.33
N ARG A 31 -6.78 -43.00 -21.61
CA ARG A 31 -6.87 -43.10 -20.14
C ARG A 31 -6.39 -41.82 -19.49
N ASN A 32 -5.21 -41.31 -19.85
CA ASN A 32 -4.63 -40.10 -19.27
C ASN A 32 -5.57 -38.90 -19.47
N THR A 33 -6.16 -38.75 -20.65
CA THR A 33 -7.17 -37.72 -20.92
C THR A 33 -8.40 -37.88 -20.02
N LYS A 34 -8.92 -39.10 -19.84
CA LYS A 34 -10.05 -39.35 -18.92
C LYS A 34 -9.71 -38.96 -17.48
N VAL A 35 -8.52 -39.34 -17.00
CA VAL A 35 -8.05 -38.99 -15.65
C VAL A 35 -7.92 -37.48 -15.51
N ALA A 36 -7.34 -36.78 -16.49
CA ALA A 36 -7.23 -35.33 -16.46
C ALA A 36 -8.61 -34.66 -16.41
N PHE A 37 -9.54 -35.07 -17.29
CA PHE A 37 -10.90 -34.54 -17.32
C PHE A 37 -11.65 -34.77 -16.00
N LEU A 38 -11.58 -35.97 -15.43
CA LEU A 38 -12.25 -36.25 -14.17
C LEU A 38 -11.62 -35.49 -13.00
N SER A 39 -10.30 -35.28 -13.02
CA SER A 39 -9.60 -34.45 -12.02
C SER A 39 -10.04 -32.99 -12.09
N PHE A 40 -10.25 -32.47 -13.29
CA PHE A 40 -10.81 -31.14 -13.51
C PHE A 40 -12.25 -31.04 -12.97
N CYS A 41 -13.13 -31.99 -13.31
CA CYS A 41 -14.51 -32.01 -12.77
C CYS A 41 -14.54 -32.13 -11.25
N PHE A 42 -13.66 -32.95 -10.67
CA PHE A 42 -13.55 -33.08 -9.22
C PHE A 42 -13.08 -31.76 -8.59
N ALA A 43 -12.11 -31.06 -9.19
CA ALA A 43 -11.67 -29.75 -8.73
C ALA A 43 -12.81 -28.71 -8.70
N LEU A 44 -13.64 -28.66 -9.76
CA LEU A 44 -14.82 -27.80 -9.81
C LEU A 44 -15.82 -28.12 -8.70
N PHE A 45 -16.10 -29.41 -8.49
CA PHE A 45 -17.00 -29.85 -7.43
C PHE A 45 -16.48 -29.45 -6.04
N ILE A 46 -15.20 -29.71 -5.75
CA ILE A 46 -14.60 -29.33 -4.47
C ILE A 46 -14.57 -27.81 -4.32
N ALA A 47 -14.36 -27.03 -5.38
CA ALA A 47 -14.41 -25.57 -5.31
C ALA A 47 -15.81 -25.06 -4.91
N GLY A 48 -16.87 -25.66 -5.45
CA GLY A 48 -18.25 -25.35 -5.06
C GLY A 48 -18.54 -25.71 -3.59
N VAL A 49 -18.08 -26.86 -3.13
CA VAL A 49 -18.19 -27.24 -1.69
C VAL A 49 -17.37 -26.29 -0.81
N SER A 50 -16.18 -25.90 -1.24
CA SER A 50 -15.35 -24.93 -0.54
C SER A 50 -16.03 -23.57 -0.41
N LEU A 51 -16.73 -23.10 -1.44
CA LEU A 51 -17.50 -21.84 -1.39
C LEU A 51 -18.64 -21.93 -0.37
N PHE A 52 -19.38 -23.04 -0.36
CA PHE A 52 -20.43 -23.28 0.63
C PHE A 52 -19.86 -23.23 2.06
N LEU A 53 -18.77 -23.94 2.32
CA LEU A 53 -18.09 -23.93 3.62
C LEU A 53 -17.56 -22.53 3.99
N TRP A 54 -16.95 -21.83 3.03
CA TRP A 54 -16.42 -20.47 3.21
C TRP A 54 -17.48 -19.49 3.72
N SER A 55 -18.68 -19.52 3.11
CA SER A 55 -19.79 -18.64 3.46
C SER A 55 -20.30 -18.84 4.90
N GLY A 56 -20.19 -20.06 5.44
CA GLY A 56 -20.63 -20.40 6.80
C GLY A 56 -19.58 -20.18 7.89
N MET A 57 -18.39 -19.70 7.55
CA MET A 57 -17.26 -19.59 8.45
C MET A 57 -16.88 -18.15 8.77
N SER A 58 -16.24 -17.93 9.94
CA SER A 58 -15.67 -16.64 10.30
C SER A 58 -14.33 -16.38 9.60
N ALA A 59 -14.10 -15.10 9.25
CA ALA A 59 -12.97 -14.65 8.42
C ALA A 59 -11.58 -15.19 8.82
N PRO A 60 -11.20 -15.27 10.11
CA PRO A 60 -9.86 -15.74 10.51
C PRO A 60 -9.57 -17.20 10.13
N TYR A 61 -10.60 -18.05 10.03
CA TYR A 61 -10.43 -19.49 9.81
C TYR A 61 -10.64 -19.93 8.36
N ARG A 62 -11.19 -19.06 7.51
CA ARG A 62 -11.57 -19.34 6.12
C ARG A 62 -10.43 -19.93 5.31
N TRP A 63 -9.37 -19.15 5.06
CA TRP A 63 -8.23 -19.60 4.26
C TRP A 63 -7.54 -20.85 4.82
N PRO A 64 -7.15 -20.92 6.12
CA PRO A 64 -6.46 -22.09 6.66
C PRO A 64 -7.26 -23.39 6.53
N LEU A 65 -8.55 -23.38 6.91
CA LEU A 65 -9.35 -24.60 6.89
C LEU A 65 -9.77 -25.00 5.47
N ILE A 66 -10.02 -24.05 4.57
CA ILE A 66 -10.35 -24.36 3.18
C ILE A 66 -9.13 -24.89 2.42
N LEU A 67 -7.93 -24.34 2.65
CA LEU A 67 -6.69 -24.92 2.13
C LEU A 67 -6.46 -26.34 2.65
N MET A 68 -6.64 -26.55 3.96
CA MET A 68 -6.53 -27.88 4.55
C MET A 68 -7.54 -28.86 3.93
N PHE A 69 -8.79 -28.43 3.74
CA PHE A 69 -9.85 -29.22 3.11
C PHE A 69 -9.52 -29.58 1.66
N GLY A 70 -9.08 -28.60 0.84
CA GLY A 70 -8.71 -28.83 -0.55
C GLY A 70 -7.57 -29.84 -0.71
N VAL A 71 -6.54 -29.76 0.15
CA VAL A 71 -5.44 -30.73 0.20
C VAL A 71 -5.94 -32.10 0.68
N PHE A 72 -6.72 -32.14 1.76
CA PHE A 72 -7.28 -33.36 2.34
C PHE A 72 -8.18 -34.14 1.35
N MET A 73 -8.83 -33.45 0.42
CA MET A 73 -9.66 -34.07 -0.62
C MET A 73 -8.85 -34.74 -1.74
N SER A 74 -7.55 -34.48 -1.86
CA SER A 74 -6.71 -35.02 -2.95
C SER A 74 -6.67 -36.55 -3.00
N PRO A 75 -6.50 -37.30 -1.89
CA PRO A 75 -6.51 -38.77 -1.92
C PRO A 75 -7.86 -39.36 -2.34
N PHE A 76 -8.97 -38.67 -2.09
CA PHE A 76 -10.30 -39.12 -2.50
C PHE A 76 -10.46 -39.14 -4.02
N LEU A 77 -9.71 -38.31 -4.76
CA LEU A 77 -9.65 -38.37 -6.22
C LEU A 77 -9.28 -39.78 -6.71
N ARG A 78 -8.29 -40.41 -6.09
CA ARG A 78 -7.89 -41.79 -6.42
C ARG A 78 -9.02 -42.78 -6.14
N TYR A 79 -9.70 -42.63 -5.01
CA TYR A 79 -10.85 -43.45 -4.67
C TYR A 79 -11.97 -43.35 -5.72
N PHE A 80 -12.30 -42.14 -6.17
CA PHE A 80 -13.31 -41.92 -7.22
C PHE A 80 -12.89 -42.51 -8.57
N MET A 81 -11.62 -42.39 -8.97
CA MET A 81 -11.11 -42.97 -10.23
C MET A 81 -11.28 -44.49 -10.26
N ILE A 82 -10.92 -45.17 -9.16
CA ILE A 82 -11.07 -46.63 -9.03
C ILE A 82 -12.54 -47.02 -9.07
N LYS A 83 -13.41 -46.29 -8.35
CA LYS A 83 -14.85 -46.56 -8.32
C LYS A 83 -15.52 -46.39 -9.69
N LEU A 84 -14.97 -45.55 -10.56
CA LEU A 84 -15.44 -45.35 -11.94
C LEU A 84 -14.79 -46.31 -12.95
N ASN A 85 -14.14 -47.37 -12.48
CA ASN A 85 -13.48 -48.40 -13.29
C ASN A 85 -12.42 -47.84 -14.25
N ILE A 86 -11.71 -46.79 -13.84
CA ILE A 86 -10.55 -46.25 -14.58
C ILE A 86 -9.30 -47.01 -14.11
N ASP A 87 -8.62 -47.67 -15.05
CA ASP A 87 -7.43 -48.46 -14.75
C ASP A 87 -6.20 -47.59 -14.46
N VAL A 88 -6.02 -47.25 -13.18
CA VAL A 88 -4.90 -46.46 -12.66
C VAL A 88 -3.79 -47.34 -12.04
N SER A 89 -3.76 -48.64 -12.35
CA SER A 89 -2.81 -49.59 -11.76
C SER A 89 -1.35 -49.27 -12.12
N ASP A 90 -1.09 -48.85 -13.36
CA ASP A 90 0.24 -48.48 -13.85
C ASP A 90 0.71 -47.09 -13.40
N PHE A 91 -0.12 -46.33 -12.68
CA PHE A 91 0.24 -44.96 -12.31
C PHE A 91 1.35 -44.98 -11.25
N GLY A 92 2.52 -44.49 -11.65
CA GLY A 92 3.63 -44.26 -10.75
C GLY A 92 3.44 -43.00 -9.90
N LYS A 93 4.45 -42.72 -9.06
CA LYS A 93 4.46 -41.54 -8.19
C LYS A 93 4.40 -40.23 -8.99
N LYS A 94 4.96 -40.20 -10.21
CA LYS A 94 5.03 -39.00 -11.06
C LYS A 94 3.66 -38.66 -11.64
N GLU A 95 2.95 -39.66 -12.15
CA GLU A 95 1.62 -39.53 -12.74
C GLU A 95 0.60 -39.10 -11.68
N TRP A 96 0.65 -39.69 -10.50
CA TRP A 96 -0.19 -39.27 -9.36
C TRP A 96 0.14 -37.85 -8.89
N ALA A 97 1.42 -37.49 -8.79
CA ALA A 97 1.82 -36.13 -8.42
C ALA A 97 1.30 -35.10 -9.43
N GLY A 98 1.41 -35.36 -10.73
CA GLY A 98 0.86 -34.49 -11.78
C GLY A 98 -0.66 -34.37 -11.72
N THR A 99 -1.35 -35.48 -11.45
CA THR A 99 -2.82 -35.50 -11.29
C THR A 99 -3.26 -34.67 -10.09
N PHE A 100 -2.63 -34.85 -8.93
CA PHE A 100 -2.93 -34.06 -7.73
C PHE A 100 -2.61 -32.57 -7.91
N PHE A 101 -1.49 -32.25 -8.56
CA PHE A 101 -1.12 -30.87 -8.86
C PHE A 101 -2.16 -30.18 -9.76
N THR A 102 -2.61 -30.88 -10.81
CA THR A 102 -3.63 -30.39 -11.74
C THR A 102 -4.94 -30.12 -11.02
N TYR A 103 -5.40 -31.08 -10.20
CA TYR A 103 -6.57 -30.91 -9.34
C TYR A 103 -6.41 -29.70 -8.41
N PHE A 104 -5.31 -29.63 -7.65
CA PHE A 104 -5.10 -28.62 -6.62
C PHE A 104 -5.05 -27.21 -7.22
N LEU A 105 -4.30 -27.01 -8.31
CA LEU A 105 -4.25 -25.70 -8.97
C LEU A 105 -5.57 -25.31 -9.60
N THR A 106 -6.27 -26.25 -10.24
CA THR A 106 -7.58 -25.98 -10.83
C THR A 106 -8.58 -25.60 -9.73
N TRP A 107 -8.61 -26.36 -8.64
CA TRP A 107 -9.47 -26.10 -7.49
C TRP A 107 -9.17 -24.72 -6.90
N LEU A 108 -7.90 -24.43 -6.62
CA LEU A 108 -7.48 -23.16 -6.03
C LEU A 108 -7.81 -21.98 -6.94
N MET A 109 -7.56 -22.10 -8.24
CA MET A 109 -7.88 -21.07 -9.24
C MET A 109 -9.39 -20.79 -9.27
N VAL A 110 -10.20 -21.83 -9.46
CA VAL A 110 -11.67 -21.69 -9.58
C VAL A 110 -12.26 -21.20 -8.26
N PHE A 111 -11.82 -21.74 -7.14
CA PHE A 111 -12.26 -21.32 -5.82
C PHE A 111 -11.91 -19.84 -5.58
N THR A 112 -10.71 -19.40 -5.94
CA THR A 112 -10.30 -18.00 -5.78
C THR A 112 -11.16 -17.07 -6.62
N ILE A 113 -11.53 -17.46 -7.85
CA ILE A 113 -12.48 -16.70 -8.67
C ILE A 113 -13.85 -16.62 -7.98
N LEU A 114 -14.33 -17.72 -7.41
CA LEU A 114 -15.65 -17.79 -6.77
C LEU A 114 -15.76 -16.99 -5.47
N VAL A 115 -14.69 -16.83 -4.70
CA VAL A 115 -14.69 -16.00 -3.48
C VAL A 115 -14.49 -14.51 -3.75
N ASN A 116 -14.35 -14.12 -5.03
CA ASN A 116 -14.20 -12.73 -5.46
C ASN A 116 -15.37 -12.29 -6.34
N PRO A 117 -15.60 -10.96 -6.49
CA PRO A 117 -16.66 -10.44 -7.34
C PRO A 117 -16.49 -10.93 -8.79
N PRO A 118 -17.59 -11.18 -9.52
CA PRO A 118 -18.99 -10.91 -9.14
C PRO A 118 -19.67 -12.03 -8.32
N PHE A 119 -18.96 -13.11 -7.96
CA PHE A 119 -19.60 -14.31 -7.38
C PHE A 119 -19.78 -14.21 -5.86
N TYR A 120 -18.80 -13.66 -5.18
CA TYR A 120 -18.83 -13.43 -3.74
C TYR A 120 -17.95 -12.23 -3.44
N ASP A 121 -18.26 -11.49 -2.38
CA ASP A 121 -17.41 -10.42 -1.92
C ASP A 121 -17.10 -10.68 -0.45
N ASP A 122 -15.82 -10.70 -0.11
CA ASP A 122 -15.35 -10.95 1.25
C ASP A 122 -14.38 -9.87 1.75
N ALA A 123 -14.02 -8.94 0.87
CA ALA A 123 -13.00 -7.96 1.14
C ALA A 123 -13.69 -6.68 1.61
N PRO A 124 -13.34 -6.15 2.80
CA PRO A 124 -13.81 -4.83 3.17
C PRO A 124 -13.17 -3.75 2.29
N PRO A 125 -13.80 -2.56 2.15
CA PRO A 125 -13.26 -1.45 1.39
C PRO A 125 -11.82 -1.11 1.79
N HIS A 126 -10.96 -0.95 0.81
CA HIS A 126 -9.62 -0.45 1.03
C HIS A 126 -9.66 1.07 1.19
N VAL A 127 -9.14 1.57 2.32
CA VAL A 127 -9.15 3.00 2.66
C VAL A 127 -7.77 3.46 3.10
N GLU A 128 -7.25 4.49 2.45
CA GLU A 128 -6.08 5.24 2.88
C GLU A 128 -6.49 6.68 3.22
N LEU A 129 -6.31 7.10 4.47
CA LEU A 129 -6.72 8.41 4.99
C LEU A 129 -5.49 9.29 5.26
N ALA A 130 -5.52 10.51 4.73
CA ALA A 130 -4.50 11.53 4.91
C ALA A 130 -5.09 12.83 5.46
N LEU A 131 -4.34 13.47 6.35
CA LEU A 131 -4.64 14.79 6.92
C LEU A 131 -3.57 15.77 6.44
N LEU A 132 -3.98 16.92 5.90
CA LEU A 132 -3.08 17.92 5.37
C LEU A 132 -3.46 19.31 5.89
N PRO A 133 -2.62 19.92 6.73
CA PRO A 133 -1.58 19.31 7.57
C PRO A 133 -2.18 18.48 8.72
N CYS A 134 -1.35 17.81 9.52
CA CYS A 134 -1.76 17.23 10.81
C CYS A 134 -1.67 18.24 11.97
N VAL A 135 -0.88 19.31 11.83
CA VAL A 135 -0.82 20.43 12.79
C VAL A 135 -1.00 21.73 12.01
N GLN A 136 -1.91 22.60 12.45
CA GLN A 136 -2.28 23.84 11.77
C GLN A 136 -2.28 25.02 12.74
N GLU A 137 -1.97 26.21 12.23
CA GLU A 137 -2.08 27.46 12.97
C GLU A 137 -3.53 27.96 13.00
N PRO A 138 -3.96 28.71 14.04
CA PRO A 138 -5.29 29.30 14.08
C PRO A 138 -5.62 30.10 12.81
N GLY A 139 -6.84 29.96 12.30
CA GLY A 139 -7.30 30.56 11.04
C GLY A 139 -6.95 29.77 9.78
N GLY A 140 -6.06 28.77 9.86
CA GLY A 140 -5.75 27.88 8.73
C GLY A 140 -6.85 26.84 8.48
N SER A 141 -6.90 26.28 7.27
CA SER A 141 -7.80 25.17 6.92
C SER A 141 -7.08 23.82 6.94
N ILE A 142 -7.83 22.75 7.19
CA ILE A 142 -7.37 21.36 7.05
C ILE A 142 -8.03 20.74 5.82
N ILE A 143 -7.26 20.03 5.02
CA ILE A 143 -7.76 19.13 3.99
C ILE A 143 -7.66 17.73 4.53
N ILE A 144 -8.80 17.07 4.68
CA ILE A 144 -8.90 15.64 4.97
C ILE A 144 -9.17 14.95 3.64
N ALA A 145 -8.40 13.94 3.30
CA ALA A 145 -8.60 13.21 2.06
C ALA A 145 -8.44 11.71 2.25
N ALA A 146 -9.30 10.95 1.58
CA ALA A 146 -9.24 9.50 1.60
C ALA A 146 -9.25 8.93 0.18
N TYR A 147 -8.33 8.02 -0.11
CA TYR A 147 -8.46 7.10 -1.23
C TYR A 147 -9.30 5.91 -0.79
N ILE A 148 -10.44 5.70 -1.44
CA ILE A 148 -11.40 4.64 -1.12
C ILE A 148 -11.63 3.81 -2.37
N ALA A 149 -11.34 2.52 -2.29
CA ALA A 149 -11.55 1.58 -3.37
C ALA A 149 -12.12 0.27 -2.84
N ASP A 150 -12.98 -0.35 -3.63
CA ASP A 150 -13.63 -1.61 -3.29
C ASP A 150 -13.90 -2.40 -4.56
N ASN A 151 -13.96 -3.73 -4.43
CA ASN A 151 -14.11 -4.70 -5.52
C ASN A 151 -15.58 -4.98 -5.89
N ALA A 152 -16.55 -4.70 -5.02
CA ALA A 152 -17.98 -4.87 -5.29
C ALA A 152 -18.74 -3.54 -5.40
N GLY A 153 -18.28 -2.50 -4.69
CA GLY A 153 -18.83 -1.14 -4.75
C GLY A 153 -19.06 -0.55 -3.37
N ILE A 154 -19.03 0.77 -3.28
CA ILE A 154 -19.24 1.51 -2.02
C ILE A 154 -20.70 1.89 -1.88
N ARG A 155 -21.29 1.61 -0.71
CA ARG A 155 -22.65 2.02 -0.35
C ARG A 155 -22.67 3.33 0.41
N GLU A 156 -21.83 3.46 1.44
CA GLU A 156 -21.88 4.61 2.34
C GLU A 156 -20.49 5.05 2.81
N ILE A 157 -20.31 6.36 2.93
CA ILE A 157 -19.07 6.99 3.42
C ILE A 157 -19.46 8.05 4.44
N ASN A 158 -19.12 7.81 5.70
CA ASN A 158 -19.40 8.70 6.81
C ASN A 158 -18.09 9.17 7.44
N LEU A 159 -17.86 10.49 7.37
CA LEU A 159 -16.77 11.14 8.07
C LEU A 159 -17.33 12.05 9.15
N THR A 160 -16.75 11.94 10.35
CA THR A 160 -17.08 12.79 11.50
C THR A 160 -15.81 13.43 12.05
N ILE A 161 -15.93 14.69 12.45
CA ILE A 161 -14.88 15.43 13.15
C ILE A 161 -15.40 15.75 14.53
N ILE A 162 -14.66 15.32 15.56
CA ILE A 162 -14.96 15.61 16.96
C ILE A 162 -13.99 16.70 17.42
N GLU A 163 -14.53 17.84 17.79
CA GLU A 163 -13.79 19.01 18.25
C GLU A 163 -13.33 18.82 19.71
N PRO A 164 -12.31 19.58 20.18
CA PRO A 164 -11.82 19.49 21.56
C PRO A 164 -12.91 19.70 22.63
N GLY A 165 -13.94 20.50 22.33
CA GLY A 165 -15.08 20.75 23.21
C GLY A 165 -16.20 19.70 23.13
N GLY A 166 -16.02 18.61 22.39
CA GLY A 166 -17.01 17.55 22.19
C GLY A 166 -18.04 17.82 21.09
N GLY A 167 -17.96 18.96 20.40
CA GLY A 167 -18.76 19.24 19.21
C GLY A 167 -18.49 18.21 18.11
N VAL A 168 -19.55 17.79 17.40
CA VAL A 168 -19.44 16.81 16.31
C VAL A 168 -19.89 17.44 15.01
N ILE A 169 -19.04 17.32 13.98
CA ILE A 169 -19.26 17.90 12.65
C ILE A 169 -19.29 16.79 11.61
N TYR A 170 -20.22 16.90 10.66
CA TYR A 170 -20.41 16.00 9.53
C TYR A 170 -20.15 16.75 8.22
N PRO A 171 -18.89 16.90 7.79
CA PRO A 171 -18.57 17.68 6.60
C PRO A 171 -19.00 16.93 5.32
N SER A 172 -19.46 17.69 4.34
CA SER A 172 -19.64 17.19 2.97
C SER A 172 -18.28 16.96 2.28
N TYR A 173 -18.23 16.02 1.33
CA TYR A 173 -17.02 15.78 0.53
C TYR A 173 -17.20 16.13 -0.94
N LEU A 174 -16.06 16.35 -1.59
CA LEU A 174 -15.91 16.38 -3.04
C LEU A 174 -15.26 15.07 -3.50
N LYS A 175 -15.86 14.42 -4.50
CA LYS A 175 -15.34 13.16 -5.08
C LYS A 175 -14.58 13.43 -6.38
N LYS A 176 -13.37 12.88 -6.49
CA LYS A 176 -12.54 12.89 -7.71
C LYS A 176 -12.00 11.48 -7.97
N GLY A 177 -12.70 10.73 -8.82
CA GLY A 177 -12.43 9.30 -9.00
C GLY A 177 -12.63 8.54 -7.68
N ASN A 178 -11.57 7.89 -7.20
CA ASN A 178 -11.56 7.17 -5.91
C ASN A 178 -11.06 8.03 -4.73
N ILE A 179 -10.80 9.32 -4.94
CA ILE A 179 -10.39 10.23 -3.86
C ILE A 179 -11.60 11.04 -3.38
N TYR A 180 -11.78 11.08 -2.08
CA TYR A 180 -12.80 11.84 -1.37
C TYR A 180 -12.12 12.92 -0.53
N ILE A 181 -12.55 14.17 -0.67
CA ILE A 181 -11.88 15.34 -0.10
C ILE A 181 -12.87 16.12 0.75
N TRP A 182 -12.54 16.34 2.02
CA TRP A 182 -13.26 17.22 2.94
C TRP A 182 -12.38 18.41 3.29
N ASN A 183 -12.89 19.62 3.04
CA ASN A 183 -12.24 20.85 3.46
C ASN A 183 -12.85 21.29 4.78
N TYR A 184 -12.05 21.33 5.83
CA TYR A 184 -12.46 21.79 7.15
C TYR A 184 -11.83 23.14 7.45
N SER A 185 -12.66 24.08 7.88
CA SER A 185 -12.26 25.36 8.46
C SER A 185 -12.66 25.37 9.94
N ASN A 186 -11.83 25.96 10.79
CA ASN A 186 -12.07 26.11 12.22
C ASN A 186 -12.55 27.55 12.53
N PRO A 187 -13.85 27.87 12.33
CA PRO A 187 -14.34 29.25 12.43
C PRO A 187 -14.23 29.84 13.83
N LEU A 188 -14.28 28.99 14.86
CA LEU A 188 -14.16 29.39 16.26
C LEU A 188 -12.70 29.46 16.72
N ASN A 189 -11.73 29.16 15.85
CA ASN A 189 -10.30 29.11 16.16
C ASN A 189 -9.98 28.31 17.43
N LEU A 190 -10.67 27.18 17.62
CA LEU A 190 -10.44 26.29 18.75
C LEU A 190 -9.02 25.72 18.67
N ILE A 191 -8.36 25.59 19.81
CA ILE A 191 -7.00 25.06 19.92
C ILE A 191 -7.08 23.66 20.53
N GLY A 192 -6.17 22.78 20.12
CA GLY A 192 -6.08 21.40 20.60
C GLY A 192 -6.43 20.38 19.53
N ASP A 193 -6.71 19.16 19.98
CA ASP A 193 -6.82 17.97 19.14
C ASP A 193 -8.24 17.75 18.62
N PHE A 194 -8.37 17.56 17.31
CA PHE A 194 -9.59 17.20 16.62
C PHE A 194 -9.49 15.75 16.17
N LYS A 195 -10.48 14.93 16.53
CA LYS A 195 -10.52 13.52 16.16
C LYS A 195 -11.37 13.32 14.92
N VAL A 196 -10.76 12.78 13.88
CA VAL A 196 -11.43 12.40 12.63
C VAL A 196 -11.75 10.91 12.69
N LYS A 197 -13.02 10.55 12.48
CA LYS A 197 -13.45 9.17 12.31
C LYS A 197 -14.07 9.00 10.93
N LEU A 198 -13.51 8.08 10.14
CA LEU A 198 -14.01 7.70 8.83
C LEU A 198 -14.55 6.27 8.91
N THR A 199 -15.79 6.08 8.48
CA THR A 199 -16.44 4.78 8.31
C THR A 199 -16.86 4.64 6.86
N VAL A 200 -16.45 3.55 6.22
CA VAL A 200 -16.80 3.23 4.83
C VAL A 200 -17.45 1.86 4.83
N GLU A 201 -18.60 1.76 4.19
CA GLU A 201 -19.37 0.51 4.04
C GLU A 201 -19.59 0.20 2.57
N ASP A 202 -19.36 -1.05 2.18
CA ASP A 202 -19.64 -1.56 0.83
C ASP A 202 -21.11 -1.96 0.65
N VAL A 203 -21.45 -2.40 -0.57
CA VAL A 203 -22.79 -2.90 -0.91
C VAL A 203 -23.14 -4.22 -0.22
N ASN A 204 -22.15 -4.96 0.30
CA ASN A 204 -22.28 -6.25 0.97
C ASN A 204 -22.19 -6.17 2.50
N ASN A 205 -22.20 -4.95 3.06
CA ASN A 205 -22.13 -4.61 4.48
C ASN A 205 -20.77 -4.85 5.16
N HIS A 206 -19.67 -5.01 4.42
CA HIS A 206 -18.35 -4.94 5.04
C HIS A 206 -17.97 -3.49 5.32
N VAL A 207 -17.31 -3.29 6.45
CA VAL A 207 -17.03 -1.96 6.99
C VAL A 207 -15.56 -1.79 7.29
N THR A 208 -14.99 -0.68 6.82
CA THR A 208 -13.66 -0.20 7.21
C THR A 208 -13.80 1.05 8.07
N LYS A 209 -13.19 1.04 9.26
CA LYS A 209 -13.18 2.18 10.20
C LYS A 209 -11.75 2.65 10.42
N LEU A 210 -11.54 3.96 10.30
CA LEU A 210 -10.25 4.61 10.57
C LEU A 210 -10.45 5.80 11.50
N GLU A 211 -9.50 5.96 12.43
CA GLU A 211 -9.42 7.15 13.29
C GLU A 211 -8.06 7.84 13.10
N ARG A 212 -8.07 9.17 13.03
CA ARG A 212 -6.89 10.03 12.96
C ARG A 212 -7.11 11.29 13.80
N ILE A 213 -6.03 12.00 14.09
CA ILE A 213 -6.05 13.24 14.87
C ILE A 213 -5.27 14.29 14.08
N PHE A 214 -5.82 15.50 13.98
CA PHE A 214 -5.06 16.71 13.68
C PHE A 214 -5.23 17.71 14.83
N SER A 215 -4.34 18.70 14.93
CA SER A 215 -4.43 19.72 15.97
C SER A 215 -4.30 21.12 15.42
N TYR A 216 -4.92 22.07 16.13
CA TYR A 216 -4.64 23.49 15.98
C TYR A 216 -3.74 23.95 17.12
N SER A 217 -2.61 24.57 16.80
CA SER A 217 -1.60 25.05 17.75
C SER A 217 -1.02 26.39 17.29
N LYS A 218 -0.69 27.28 18.24
CA LYS A 218 0.01 28.55 17.97
C LYS A 218 1.53 28.41 17.87
N ASP A 219 2.03 27.20 18.11
CA ASP A 219 3.45 26.88 18.13
C ASP A 219 3.82 25.89 17.00
N ALA A 220 3.00 25.79 15.93
CA ALA A 220 3.34 24.95 14.79
C ALA A 220 4.57 25.52 14.07
N ILE A 221 4.69 26.85 14.06
CA ILE A 221 5.87 27.60 13.63
C ILE A 221 6.23 28.60 14.74
N LYS A 222 7.49 28.66 15.12
CA LYS A 222 7.94 29.53 16.21
C LYS A 222 9.31 30.12 15.94
N LEU A 223 9.42 31.45 15.99
CA LEU A 223 10.72 32.13 15.98
C LEU A 223 11.49 31.80 17.27
N ILE A 224 12.72 31.31 17.12
CA ILE A 224 13.62 30.97 18.23
C ILE A 224 14.71 32.03 18.39
N TYR A 225 15.21 32.55 17.26
CA TYR A 225 16.30 33.52 17.26
C TYR A 225 16.31 34.31 15.93
N PRO A 226 16.69 35.60 15.93
CA PRO A 226 16.83 36.47 17.08
C PRO A 226 15.45 36.81 17.67
N ARG A 227 15.41 37.58 18.76
CA ARG A 227 14.11 38.02 19.31
C ARG A 227 13.41 38.94 18.31
N ASN A 228 12.08 38.88 18.26
CA ASN A 228 11.30 39.81 17.44
C ASN A 228 11.64 41.28 17.81
N GLY A 229 11.81 42.14 16.82
CA GLY A 229 12.20 43.55 16.98
C GLY A 229 13.71 43.79 17.09
N THR A 230 14.54 42.75 17.04
CA THR A 230 16.01 42.92 17.14
C THR A 230 16.57 43.56 15.87
N LYS A 231 17.69 44.28 16.02
CA LYS A 231 18.48 44.79 14.91
C LYS A 231 19.39 43.69 14.35
N VAL A 232 19.40 43.50 13.04
CA VAL A 232 20.07 42.38 12.36
C VAL A 232 20.98 42.86 11.22
N ASP A 233 22.11 42.17 11.03
CA ASP A 233 23.04 42.34 9.90
C ASP A 233 22.86 41.20 8.88
N SER A 234 23.63 41.23 7.78
CA SER A 234 23.53 40.19 6.73
C SER A 234 23.84 38.77 7.24
N ALA A 235 24.71 38.64 8.26
CA ALA A 235 25.16 37.36 8.78
C ALA A 235 24.28 36.80 9.91
N THR A 236 23.37 37.61 10.46
CA THR A 236 22.52 37.22 11.59
C THR A 236 21.55 36.11 11.17
N PRO A 237 21.64 34.89 11.75
CA PRO A 237 20.72 33.81 11.38
C PRO A 237 19.33 34.06 11.97
N ILE A 238 18.28 33.90 11.17
CA ILE A 238 16.89 33.91 11.59
C ILE A 238 16.39 32.46 11.64
N ARG A 239 16.12 31.95 12.84
CA ARG A 239 15.84 30.54 13.14
C ARG A 239 14.42 30.32 13.62
N PHE A 240 13.79 29.32 13.03
CA PHE A 240 12.46 28.86 13.36
C PHE A 240 12.48 27.41 13.85
N TYR A 241 11.72 27.15 14.90
CA TYR A 241 11.25 25.82 15.22
C TYR A 241 9.97 25.56 14.43
N ILE A 242 9.89 24.38 13.81
CA ILE A 242 8.71 23.90 13.10
C ILE A 242 8.35 22.53 13.68
N ASP A 243 7.08 22.36 14.05
CA ASP A 243 6.59 21.08 14.57
C ASP A 243 6.73 20.00 13.49
N LYS A 244 7.44 18.91 13.82
CA LYS A 244 7.67 17.77 12.92
C LYS A 244 6.36 17.04 12.59
N ASN A 245 5.34 17.17 13.43
CA ASN A 245 4.05 16.55 13.23
C ASN A 245 3.20 17.26 12.17
N VAL A 246 3.60 18.43 11.65
CA VAL A 246 2.85 19.14 10.58
C VAL A 246 2.60 18.22 9.38
N SER A 247 3.62 17.48 8.94
CA SER A 247 3.57 16.52 7.82
C SER A 247 4.89 15.75 7.75
N ASP A 248 4.88 14.51 7.22
CA ASP A 248 6.10 13.73 6.96
C ASP A 248 7.13 14.49 6.11
N LYS A 249 6.63 15.28 5.15
CA LYS A 249 7.42 16.17 4.30
C LYS A 249 6.69 17.50 4.13
N PHE A 250 7.45 18.59 4.23
CA PHE A 250 6.98 19.95 4.01
C PHE A 250 8.10 20.81 3.43
N LEU A 251 7.72 21.88 2.75
CA LEU A 251 8.64 22.89 2.23
C LEU A 251 8.45 24.19 3.02
N PRO A 252 9.40 24.57 3.88
CA PRO A 252 9.34 25.80 4.67
C PRO A 252 9.84 27.01 3.86
N ILE A 253 9.06 28.08 3.87
CA ILE A 253 9.30 29.31 3.11
C ILE A 253 9.10 30.51 4.04
N CYS A 254 10.02 31.45 4.00
CA CYS A 254 9.89 32.76 4.62
C CYS A 254 9.49 33.78 3.55
N ILE A 255 8.45 34.57 3.83
CA ILE A 255 8.08 35.74 3.02
C ILE A 255 8.69 36.96 3.68
N VAL A 256 9.47 37.71 2.91
CA VAL A 256 10.16 38.93 3.32
C VAL A 256 9.81 40.02 2.31
N ASN A 257 9.03 41.03 2.72
CA ASN A 257 8.60 42.12 1.82
C ASN A 257 8.05 41.64 0.45
N ASN A 258 7.18 40.62 0.45
CA ASN A 258 6.61 39.94 -0.72
C ASN A 258 7.56 39.04 -1.53
N GLU A 259 8.85 39.00 -1.22
CA GLU A 259 9.78 38.02 -1.79
C GLU A 259 9.78 36.73 -0.97
N THR A 260 10.02 35.61 -1.64
CA THR A 260 10.00 34.28 -1.00
C THR A 260 11.39 33.68 -0.91
N ILE A 261 11.80 33.32 0.31
CA ILE A 261 13.09 32.72 0.62
C ILE A 261 12.84 31.33 1.20
N ASN A 262 13.47 30.29 0.64
CA ASN A 262 13.38 28.96 1.24
C ASN A 262 14.17 28.92 2.55
N LEU A 263 13.63 28.25 3.56
CA LEU A 263 14.38 27.98 4.79
C LEU A 263 15.22 26.71 4.62
N THR A 264 16.47 26.75 5.05
CA THR A 264 17.39 25.60 5.05
C THR A 264 17.40 24.93 6.41
N ARG A 265 17.64 23.61 6.44
CA ARG A 265 17.64 22.88 7.70
C ARG A 265 18.98 23.00 8.41
N SER A 266 18.97 23.50 9.63
CA SER A 266 20.15 23.66 10.48
C SER A 266 19.92 22.94 11.82
N GLY A 267 20.38 21.69 11.89
CA GLY A 267 20.12 20.79 13.01
C GLY A 267 18.63 20.50 13.23
N ASN A 268 18.07 21.04 14.32
CA ASN A 268 16.65 20.90 14.68
C ASN A 268 15.80 22.12 14.27
N PHE A 269 16.41 23.13 13.66
CA PHE A 269 15.75 24.37 13.27
C PHE A 269 15.79 24.54 11.75
N TYR A 270 14.99 25.49 11.30
CA TYR A 270 15.00 25.97 9.93
C TYR A 270 15.44 27.42 9.93
N GLU A 271 16.40 27.77 9.07
CA GLU A 271 17.02 29.08 9.11
C GLU A 271 17.11 29.79 7.75
N THR A 272 17.22 31.10 7.83
CA THR A 272 17.52 32.03 6.73
C THR A 272 18.33 33.19 7.30
N SER A 273 18.77 34.12 6.47
CA SER A 273 19.52 35.31 6.91
C SER A 273 19.18 36.54 6.07
N PRO A 274 19.43 37.77 6.58
CA PRO A 274 19.18 39.00 5.83
C PRO A 274 20.05 39.21 4.59
N ILE A 275 21.05 38.36 4.34
CA ILE A 275 21.87 38.42 3.11
C ILE A 275 21.05 38.18 1.83
N TYR A 276 19.92 37.46 1.93
CA TYR A 276 19.14 37.04 0.79
C TYR A 276 18.19 38.12 0.27
N GLU A 277 17.90 38.10 -1.03
CA GLU A 277 16.94 38.98 -1.72
C GLU A 277 15.60 39.11 -0.97
N GLY A 278 15.06 40.34 -0.96
CA GLY A 278 13.83 40.71 -0.25
C GLY A 278 14.09 41.52 1.03
N TRP A 279 15.24 41.33 1.67
CA TRP A 279 15.70 42.19 2.75
C TRP A 279 16.24 43.52 2.21
N ILE A 280 16.05 44.61 2.97
CA ILE A 280 16.43 45.96 2.57
C ILE A 280 17.30 46.57 3.68
N PRO A 281 18.49 47.13 3.39
CA PRO A 281 19.37 47.72 4.39
C PRO A 281 18.75 48.98 5.03
N ASN A 282 19.12 49.26 6.28
CA ASN A 282 18.66 50.41 7.08
C ASN A 282 17.12 50.62 7.07
N SER A 283 16.36 49.54 7.19
CA SER A 283 14.89 49.54 7.10
C SER A 283 14.27 48.60 8.13
N ASN A 284 12.96 48.75 8.36
CA ASN A 284 12.19 47.79 9.14
C ASN A 284 11.54 46.79 8.18
N VAL A 285 11.89 45.52 8.34
CA VAL A 285 11.43 44.42 7.49
C VAL A 285 10.50 43.53 8.28
N SER A 286 9.30 43.29 7.74
CA SER A 286 8.35 42.32 8.29
C SER A 286 8.46 41.00 7.55
N ILE A 287 8.48 39.91 8.31
CA ILE A 287 8.55 38.56 7.77
C ILE A 287 7.42 37.66 8.27
N ARG A 288 7.09 36.67 7.46
CA ARG A 288 6.10 35.65 7.80
C ARG A 288 6.50 34.30 7.23
N VAL A 289 6.35 33.23 8.01
CA VAL A 289 6.71 31.87 7.57
C VAL A 289 5.47 31.11 7.10
N ILE A 290 5.64 30.35 6.02
CA ILE A 290 4.64 29.47 5.43
C ILE A 290 5.26 28.09 5.21
N LEU A 291 4.53 27.04 5.52
CA LEU A 291 4.88 25.67 5.17
C LEU A 291 3.97 25.21 4.04
N LYS A 292 4.54 24.76 2.93
CA LYS A 292 3.80 24.04 1.88
C LYS A 292 3.82 22.55 2.20
N VAL A 293 2.65 21.95 2.39
CA VAL A 293 2.48 20.51 2.61
C VAL A 293 1.82 19.87 1.40
N ARG A 294 2.21 18.62 1.10
CA ARG A 294 1.68 17.86 -0.03
C ARG A 294 1.57 16.39 0.30
N HIS A 295 0.45 15.79 -0.08
CA HIS A 295 0.23 14.35 -0.05
C HIS A 295 -0.23 13.90 -1.42
N CYS A 296 0.19 12.71 -1.86
CA CYS A 296 -0.20 12.19 -3.17
C CYS A 296 -0.69 10.76 -3.07
N PHE A 297 -1.91 10.54 -3.55
CA PHE A 297 -2.41 9.22 -3.93
C PHE A 297 -2.01 8.97 -5.40
N ASN A 298 -2.99 8.70 -6.28
CA ASN A 298 -2.83 8.82 -7.73
C ASN A 298 -2.83 10.29 -8.23
N GLN A 299 -3.33 11.21 -7.42
CA GLN A 299 -3.29 12.67 -7.61
C GLN A 299 -2.76 13.33 -6.34
N CYS A 300 -2.14 14.50 -6.48
CA CYS A 300 -1.56 15.24 -5.37
C CYS A 300 -2.50 16.32 -4.85
N LEU A 301 -2.58 16.42 -3.53
CA LEU A 301 -3.26 17.47 -2.79
C LEU A 301 -2.21 18.32 -2.10
N ASN A 302 -2.41 19.64 -2.13
CA ASN A 302 -1.52 20.60 -1.51
C ASN A 302 -2.32 21.42 -0.50
N ASN A 303 -1.71 21.74 0.63
CA ASN A 303 -2.23 22.73 1.58
C ASN A 303 -1.06 23.55 2.15
N THR A 304 -1.38 24.58 2.93
CA THR A 304 -0.39 25.44 3.57
C THR A 304 -0.66 25.63 5.05
N VAL A 305 0.41 25.73 5.84
CA VAL A 305 0.38 26.27 7.20
C VAL A 305 0.96 27.68 7.13
N VAL A 306 0.24 28.66 7.63
CA VAL A 306 0.69 30.05 7.67
C VAL A 306 0.89 30.42 9.12
N ASP A 307 2.08 30.92 9.48
CA ASP A 307 2.35 31.38 10.83
C ASP A 307 1.33 32.46 11.24
N SER A 308 0.68 32.23 12.38
CA SER A 308 -0.28 33.18 12.96
C SER A 308 0.43 34.45 13.47
N SER A 309 1.74 34.35 13.74
CA SER A 309 2.61 35.46 14.15
C SER A 309 3.23 36.20 12.97
N PHE A 310 3.51 37.48 13.19
CA PHE A 310 4.33 38.31 12.31
C PHE A 310 5.56 38.79 13.07
N TYR A 311 6.72 38.75 12.41
CA TYR A 311 7.98 39.18 13.02
C TYR A 311 8.52 40.38 12.25
N THR A 312 9.10 41.31 12.98
CA THR A 312 9.67 42.55 12.44
C THR A 312 11.11 42.68 12.91
N PHE A 313 12.01 43.04 12.02
CA PHE A 313 13.41 43.25 12.33
C PHE A 313 13.86 44.59 11.75
N SER A 314 14.77 45.26 12.44
CA SER A 314 15.45 46.45 11.90
C SER A 314 16.78 46.02 11.29
N THR A 315 17.09 46.44 10.08
CA THR A 315 18.34 46.06 9.40
C THR A 315 19.44 47.08 9.63
N GLU A 316 20.69 46.63 9.67
CA GLU A 316 21.85 47.51 9.70
C GLU A 316 22.09 48.19 8.33
N ASN A 317 22.97 49.19 8.31
CA ASN A 317 23.46 49.78 7.06
C ASN A 317 24.61 48.92 6.50
N ASP A 318 24.29 47.68 6.14
CA ASP A 318 25.21 46.69 5.58
C ASP A 318 24.86 46.47 4.09
N PRO A 319 25.79 46.72 3.15
CA PRO A 319 25.54 46.60 1.72
C PRO A 319 25.31 45.16 1.25
N SER A 320 25.63 44.17 2.07
CA SER A 320 25.44 42.74 1.77
C SER A 320 24.01 42.27 2.05
N ILE A 321 23.16 43.11 2.66
CA ILE A 321 21.76 42.78 2.92
C ILE A 321 21.01 42.78 1.59
N GLY A 322 20.32 41.68 1.29
CA GLY A 322 19.56 41.53 0.06
C GLY A 322 20.40 41.32 -1.21
N SER A 323 21.70 40.99 -1.08
CA SER A 323 22.60 40.89 -2.23
C SER A 323 22.69 39.50 -2.86
N GLU A 324 22.23 38.45 -2.18
CA GLU A 324 22.35 37.06 -2.66
C GLU A 324 20.99 36.43 -2.99
N GLU A 325 20.94 35.60 -4.04
CA GLU A 325 19.77 34.76 -4.31
C GLU A 325 19.52 33.77 -3.15
N GLY A 326 18.24 33.57 -2.81
CA GLY A 326 17.85 32.62 -1.77
C GLY A 326 18.28 31.17 -2.05
N PRO A 327 18.46 30.34 -1.01
CA PRO A 327 18.85 28.96 -1.18
C PRO A 327 17.77 28.17 -1.93
N LYS A 328 18.21 27.17 -2.71
CA LYS A 328 17.29 26.25 -3.39
C LYS A 328 16.61 25.33 -2.38
N ALA A 329 15.36 24.96 -2.67
CA ALA A 329 14.60 24.05 -1.83
C ALA A 329 15.31 22.69 -1.68
N GLU A 330 15.61 22.30 -0.44
CA GLU A 330 16.30 21.05 -0.12
C GLU A 330 15.38 19.81 -0.16
N VAL A 331 14.06 20.02 -0.02
CA VAL A 331 13.09 18.94 0.14
C VAL A 331 12.21 18.80 -1.11
N GLU A 332 12.28 17.64 -1.74
CA GLU A 332 11.29 17.24 -2.75
C GLU A 332 10.01 16.71 -2.08
N LEU A 333 8.90 17.40 -2.36
CA LEU A 333 7.58 16.97 -1.95
C LEU A 333 7.17 15.64 -2.64
N PRO A 334 6.27 14.85 -2.03
CA PRO A 334 5.85 13.56 -2.57
C PRO A 334 5.38 13.65 -4.04
N LYS A 335 5.67 12.56 -4.78
CA LYS A 335 5.21 12.34 -6.16
C LYS A 335 4.08 11.29 -6.15
N PRO A 336 3.16 11.32 -7.14
CA PRO A 336 2.02 10.40 -7.16
C PRO A 336 2.49 8.95 -7.26
N LYS A 337 1.87 8.09 -6.46
CA LYS A 337 2.08 6.63 -6.50
C LYS A 337 0.98 6.00 -7.32
N ARG A 338 1.31 5.01 -8.16
CA ARG A 338 0.31 4.17 -8.82
C ARG A 338 -0.14 3.11 -7.83
N PHE A 339 -1.44 3.11 -7.50
CA PHE A 339 -2.03 2.02 -6.74
C PHE A 339 -2.31 0.85 -7.69
N THR A 340 -1.67 -0.28 -7.44
CA THR A 340 -2.08 -1.57 -7.98
C THR A 340 -3.06 -2.19 -6.99
N LEU A 341 -4.35 -2.11 -7.31
CA LEU A 341 -5.41 -2.84 -6.62
C LEU A 341 -5.31 -4.32 -7.01
N ILE A 342 -4.33 -5.04 -6.48
CA ILE A 342 -4.32 -6.50 -6.54
C ILE A 342 -4.32 -6.97 -5.09
N PRO A 343 -5.48 -7.26 -4.50
CA PRO A 343 -5.55 -7.80 -3.15
C PRO A 343 -4.90 -9.20 -3.12
N GLY A 344 -4.00 -9.43 -2.15
CA GLY A 344 -3.76 -10.76 -1.57
C GLY A 344 -2.92 -11.78 -2.35
N PHE A 345 -2.47 -11.50 -3.57
CA PHE A 345 -1.69 -12.49 -4.35
C PHE A 345 -0.19 -12.47 -4.12
N ASP A 346 0.39 -11.46 -3.48
CA ASP A 346 1.85 -11.38 -3.32
C ASP A 346 2.42 -12.56 -2.53
N PHE A 347 1.76 -12.95 -1.44
CA PHE A 347 2.17 -14.12 -0.65
C PHE A 347 1.88 -15.43 -1.37
N LEU A 348 0.81 -15.50 -2.17
CA LEU A 348 0.42 -16.72 -2.90
C LEU A 348 1.34 -16.95 -4.10
N LEU A 349 1.73 -15.89 -4.83
CA LEU A 349 2.76 -15.90 -5.86
C LEU A 349 4.13 -16.22 -5.28
N LEU A 350 4.50 -15.65 -4.12
CA LEU A 350 5.73 -16.00 -3.41
C LEU A 350 5.73 -17.48 -2.99
N ALA A 351 4.62 -17.99 -2.45
CA ALA A 351 4.49 -19.39 -2.05
C ALA A 351 4.55 -20.33 -3.26
N VAL A 352 3.87 -20.00 -4.36
CA VAL A 352 3.94 -20.73 -5.62
C VAL A 352 5.36 -20.69 -6.19
N ALA A 353 6.04 -19.55 -6.16
CA ALA A 353 7.42 -19.42 -6.60
C ALA A 353 8.39 -20.25 -5.74
N ILE A 354 8.21 -20.28 -4.42
CA ILE A 354 9.00 -21.11 -3.51
C ILE A 354 8.76 -22.60 -3.79
N VAL A 355 7.51 -23.02 -4.00
CA VAL A 355 7.18 -24.41 -4.36
C VAL A 355 7.81 -24.79 -5.71
N ILE A 356 7.70 -23.94 -6.72
CA ILE A 356 8.33 -24.16 -8.04
C ILE A 356 9.86 -24.22 -7.89
N ALA A 357 10.47 -23.31 -7.12
CA ALA A 357 11.91 -23.31 -6.88
C ALA A 357 12.39 -24.58 -6.14
N MET A 358 11.65 -25.05 -5.15
CA MET A 358 11.93 -26.32 -4.46
C MET A 358 11.79 -27.52 -5.39
N MET A 359 10.79 -27.51 -6.29
CA MET A 359 10.62 -28.55 -7.30
C MET A 359 11.75 -28.55 -8.33
N MET A 360 12.16 -27.37 -8.82
CA MET A 360 13.28 -27.23 -9.76
C MET A 360 14.60 -27.66 -9.13
N ARG A 361 14.88 -27.27 -7.87
CA ARG A 361 16.08 -27.72 -7.14
C ARG A 361 16.13 -29.24 -7.00
N LYS A 362 15.00 -29.88 -6.67
CA LYS A 362 14.90 -31.35 -6.54
C LYS A 362 14.97 -32.09 -7.88
N MET A 363 14.79 -31.39 -9.00
CA MET A 363 15.02 -31.93 -10.35
C MET A 363 16.49 -31.79 -10.76
N TYR A 364 17.14 -30.66 -10.45
CA TYR A 364 18.56 -30.44 -10.71
C TYR A 364 19.47 -31.32 -9.85
N ASP A 365 19.09 -31.61 -8.60
CA ASP A 365 19.84 -32.53 -7.72
C ASP A 365 19.69 -34.03 -8.11
N ARG A 366 18.94 -34.34 -9.18
CA ARG A 366 18.73 -35.72 -9.68
C ARG A 366 19.37 -36.02 -11.03
N ASP A 367 20.01 -35.02 -11.63
CA ASP A 367 20.97 -35.20 -12.74
C ASP A 367 22.40 -35.18 -12.17
#